data_AF-A0A957PZL5-F1
#
_entry.id   AF-A0A957PZL5-F1
#
_cell.length_a   1.000
_cell.length_b   1.000
_cell.length_c   1.000
_cell.angle_alpha   90.00
_cell.angle_beta   90.00
_cell.angle_gamma   90.00
#
_symmetry.space_group_name_H-M   'P 1'
#
loop_
_entity.id
_entity.type
_entity.pdbx_description
1 polymer ?
#
loop_
_entity_poly.entity_id
_entity_poly.type
_entity_poly.pdbx_seq_one_letter_code
_entity_poly.pdbx_strand_id
1 'polypeptide(L)'
;MTAETLLAKIAKLQAENAKLRRIAKRTGAAARLDRIHTDAKQLLVWRFSGFAISQRACQEYGMTRRAWQWARGLLMLAGVHDGRDLTCTDFNQALEALEAATRRVQTEGMDRLKFILPTHCTLENWYKRQEKARNTARNTAPQVASQNASYSDTSSTGRGGANASIGGGAQRDRRREIEQRQGLQ
;
A
#
# COMPACT_ATOMS: atom_id res chain seq x y z
N MET A 1 32.26 -9.39 -44.03
CA MET A 1 31.06 -9.87 -43.31
C MET A 1 29.95 -10.08 -44.32
N THR A 2 29.41 -11.29 -44.43
CA THR A 2 28.34 -11.60 -45.38
C THR A 2 26.98 -11.24 -44.79
N ALA A 3 25.99 -10.95 -45.62
CA ALA A 3 24.63 -10.59 -45.18
C ALA A 3 24.02 -11.66 -44.24
N GLU A 4 24.33 -12.93 -44.47
CA GLU A 4 23.91 -14.06 -43.64
C GLU A 4 24.44 -13.97 -42.20
N THR A 5 25.70 -13.56 -42.01
CA THR A 5 26.29 -13.40 -40.68
C THR A 5 25.63 -12.27 -39.88
N LEU A 6 25.11 -11.25 -40.56
CA LEU A 6 24.36 -10.17 -39.93
C LEU A 6 22.96 -10.63 -39.53
N LEU A 7 22.27 -11.39 -40.38
CA LEU A 7 20.96 -11.96 -40.08
C LEU A 7 21.01 -12.92 -38.88
N ALA A 8 22.03 -13.79 -38.81
CA ALA A 8 22.22 -14.68 -37.67
C ALA A 8 22.45 -13.92 -36.36
N LYS A 9 23.20 -12.81 -36.39
CA LYS A 9 23.41 -11.93 -35.23
C LYS A 9 22.12 -11.23 -34.81
N ILE A 10 21.32 -10.72 -35.76
CA ILE A 10 20.04 -10.09 -35.47
C ILE A 10 19.08 -11.08 -34.81
N ALA A 11 18.98 -12.31 -35.33
CA ALA A 11 18.13 -13.36 -34.76
C ALA A 11 18.55 -13.71 -33.33
N LYS A 12 19.86 -13.85 -33.07
CA LYS A 12 20.40 -14.08 -31.72
C LYS A 12 20.07 -12.93 -30.77
N LEU A 13 20.30 -11.69 -31.19
CA LEU A 13 20.02 -10.49 -30.38
C LEU A 13 18.52 -10.32 -30.10
N GLN A 14 17.65 -10.74 -31.01
CA GLN A 14 16.20 -10.74 -30.80
C GLN A 14 15.78 -11.83 -29.80
N ALA A 15 16.37 -13.03 -29.86
CA ALA A 15 16.12 -14.10 -28.89
C ALA A 15 16.58 -13.70 -27.47
N GLU A 16 17.74 -13.06 -27.35
CA GLU A 16 18.24 -12.51 -26.09
C GLU A 16 17.35 -11.36 -25.58
N ASN A 17 16.92 -10.43 -26.44
CA ASN A 17 15.97 -9.38 -26.07
C ASN A 17 14.63 -9.96 -25.59
N ALA A 18 14.12 -11.01 -26.22
CA ALA A 18 12.90 -11.69 -25.78
C ALA A 18 13.07 -12.33 -24.39
N LYS A 19 14.23 -12.95 -24.13
CA LYS A 19 14.59 -13.52 -22.83
C LYS A 19 14.70 -12.44 -21.75
N LEU A 20 15.42 -11.35 -22.04
CA LEU A 20 15.57 -10.21 -21.13
C LEU A 20 14.23 -9.53 -20.84
N ARG A 21 13.35 -9.38 -21.83
CA ARG A 21 11.98 -8.85 -21.63
C ARG A 21 11.14 -9.77 -20.74
N ARG A 22 11.29 -11.10 -20.84
CA ARG A 22 10.63 -12.05 -19.93
C ARG A 22 11.14 -11.89 -18.49
N ILE A 23 12.43 -11.68 -18.30
CA ILE A 23 13.04 -11.42 -16.99
C ILE A 23 12.61 -10.04 -16.45
N ALA A 24 12.61 -9.00 -17.29
CA ALA A 24 12.23 -7.64 -16.95
C ALA A 24 10.73 -7.51 -16.57
N LYS A 25 9.86 -8.23 -17.29
CA LYS A 25 8.43 -8.33 -16.95
C LYS A 25 8.22 -9.07 -15.62
N ARG A 26 9.12 -10.00 -15.28
CA ARG A 26 9.17 -10.66 -13.97
C ARG A 26 9.66 -9.74 -12.85
N THR A 27 10.59 -8.80 -13.10
CA THR A 27 11.16 -7.94 -12.03
C THR A 27 10.12 -7.15 -11.26
N GLY A 28 9.09 -6.58 -11.90
CA GLY A 28 8.08 -5.80 -11.19
C GLY A 28 7.15 -6.65 -10.30
N ALA A 29 6.84 -7.87 -10.74
CA ALA A 29 6.05 -8.82 -9.96
C ALA A 29 6.87 -9.50 -8.86
N ALA A 30 8.13 -9.86 -9.17
CA ALA A 30 9.07 -10.46 -8.23
C ALA A 30 9.43 -9.48 -7.10
N ALA A 31 9.85 -8.25 -7.41
CA ALA A 31 10.15 -7.24 -6.38
C ALA A 31 8.93 -6.93 -5.50
N ARG A 32 7.73 -6.99 -6.08
CA ARG A 32 6.50 -6.85 -5.30
C ARG A 32 6.29 -8.05 -4.37
N LEU A 33 6.47 -9.26 -4.87
CA LEU A 33 6.35 -10.47 -4.05
C LEU A 33 7.37 -10.48 -2.92
N ASP A 34 8.61 -10.08 -3.19
CA ASP A 34 9.66 -9.95 -2.17
C ASP A 34 9.25 -8.97 -1.08
N ARG A 35 8.68 -7.82 -1.46
CA ARG A 35 8.13 -6.86 -0.50
C ARG A 35 6.98 -7.45 0.32
N ILE A 36 6.05 -8.15 -0.33
CA ILE A 36 4.91 -8.78 0.36
C ILE A 36 5.39 -9.84 1.34
N HIS A 37 6.41 -10.61 0.96
CA HIS A 37 7.03 -11.60 1.81
C HIS A 37 7.69 -10.97 3.05
N THR A 38 8.41 -9.86 2.88
CA THR A 38 8.96 -9.08 3.99
C THR A 38 7.86 -8.55 4.91
N ASP A 39 6.79 -7.97 4.34
CA ASP A 39 5.63 -7.48 5.12
C ASP A 39 4.95 -8.64 5.89
N ALA A 40 4.85 -9.83 5.29
CA ALA A 40 4.30 -11.03 5.94
C ALA A 40 5.19 -11.53 7.09
N LYS A 41 6.52 -11.54 6.91
CA LYS A 41 7.46 -11.84 8.00
C LYS A 41 7.29 -10.86 9.16
N GLN A 42 7.11 -9.57 8.87
CA GLN A 42 6.88 -8.56 9.90
C GLN A 42 5.60 -8.84 10.71
N LEU A 43 4.51 -9.26 10.06
CA LEU A 43 3.28 -9.66 10.77
C LEU A 43 3.51 -10.86 11.69
N LEU A 44 4.27 -11.87 11.24
CA LEU A 44 4.63 -13.01 12.07
C LEU A 44 5.43 -12.55 13.30
N VAL A 45 6.50 -11.77 13.09
CA VAL A 45 7.33 -11.24 14.19
C VAL A 45 6.46 -10.50 15.20
N TRP A 46 5.60 -9.58 14.76
CA TRP A 46 4.68 -8.87 15.65
C TRP A 46 3.78 -9.80 16.44
N ARG A 47 3.16 -10.80 15.79
CA ARG A 47 2.24 -11.71 16.48
C ARG A 47 2.93 -12.54 17.56
N PHE A 48 4.11 -13.07 17.24
CA PHE A 48 4.91 -13.88 18.17
C PHE A 48 5.57 -13.03 19.27
N SER A 49 5.75 -11.74 19.05
CA SER A 49 6.12 -10.77 20.08
C SER A 49 4.94 -10.28 20.93
N GLY A 50 3.72 -10.78 20.71
CA GLY A 50 2.53 -10.42 21.49
C GLY A 50 1.78 -9.18 21.02
N PHE A 51 2.17 -8.59 19.89
CA PHE A 51 1.45 -7.44 19.31
C PHE A 51 0.21 -7.90 18.53
N ALA A 52 -0.80 -7.03 18.50
CA ALA A 52 -2.01 -7.28 17.72
C ALA A 52 -1.74 -7.08 16.23
N ILE A 53 -2.08 -8.07 15.40
CA ILE A 53 -1.91 -8.02 13.93
C ILE A 53 -3.17 -7.55 13.19
N SER A 54 -4.09 -6.88 13.89
CA SER A 54 -5.27 -6.30 13.25
C SER A 54 -4.86 -5.20 12.25
N GLN A 55 -5.69 -4.98 11.21
CA GLN A 55 -5.41 -3.96 10.20
C GLN A 55 -5.16 -2.58 10.80
N ARG A 56 -5.88 -2.22 11.87
CA ARG A 56 -5.76 -0.93 12.54
C ARG A 56 -4.45 -0.83 13.33
N ALA A 57 -4.15 -1.84 14.15
CA ALA A 57 -2.90 -1.89 14.93
C ALA A 57 -1.66 -1.84 14.03
N CYS A 58 -1.66 -2.58 12.92
CA CYS A 58 -0.54 -2.57 11.97
C CYS A 58 -0.33 -1.19 11.32
N GLN A 59 -1.39 -0.40 11.12
CA GLN A 59 -1.25 0.98 10.63
C GLN A 59 -0.62 1.90 11.67
N GLU A 60 -0.96 1.70 12.95
CA GLU A 60 -0.33 2.43 14.06
C GLU A 60 1.16 2.09 14.16
N TYR A 61 1.57 0.87 13.78
CA TYR A 61 2.97 0.46 13.68
C TYR A 61 3.67 0.89 12.36
N GLY A 62 2.99 1.65 11.50
CA GLY A 62 3.56 2.20 10.26
C GLY A 62 3.39 1.31 9.01
N MET A 63 2.71 0.17 9.11
CA MET A 63 2.40 -0.65 7.93
C MET A 63 1.16 -0.10 7.21
N THR A 64 1.31 0.24 5.93
CA THR A 64 0.16 0.71 5.14
C THR A 64 -0.94 -0.34 5.06
N ARG A 65 -2.21 0.09 5.00
CA ARG A 65 -3.37 -0.81 4.82
C ARG A 65 -3.18 -1.82 3.69
N ARG A 66 -2.60 -1.37 2.58
CA ARG A 66 -2.36 -2.21 1.40
C ARG A 66 -1.31 -3.28 1.67
N ALA A 67 -0.17 -2.89 2.25
CA ALA A 67 0.88 -3.84 2.64
C ALA A 67 0.30 -4.94 3.54
N TRP A 68 -0.47 -4.54 4.56
CA TRP A 68 -1.16 -5.48 5.45
C TRP A 68 -2.08 -6.45 4.71
N GLN A 69 -2.88 -5.97 3.76
CA GLN A 69 -3.80 -6.83 2.99
C GLN A 69 -3.04 -7.87 2.18
N TRP A 70 -1.99 -7.47 1.46
CA TRP A 70 -1.17 -8.40 0.66
C TRP A 70 -0.44 -9.41 1.54
N ALA A 71 0.15 -8.95 2.65
CA ALA A 71 0.83 -9.81 3.62
C ALA A 71 -0.14 -10.83 4.22
N ARG A 72 -1.31 -10.40 4.69
CA ARG A 72 -2.38 -11.28 5.17
C ARG A 72 -2.82 -12.27 4.10
N GLY A 73 -2.99 -11.84 2.84
CA GLY A 73 -3.35 -12.73 1.75
C GLY A 73 -2.32 -13.83 1.48
N LEU A 74 -1.03 -13.50 1.58
CA LEU A 74 0.05 -14.48 1.46
C LEU A 74 0.07 -15.45 2.64
N LEU A 75 -0.17 -14.97 3.86
CA LEU A 75 -0.28 -15.83 5.06
C LEU A 75 -1.51 -16.76 5.00
N MET A 76 -2.64 -16.29 4.46
CA MET A 76 -3.81 -17.13 4.21
C MET A 76 -3.52 -18.20 3.15
N LEU A 77 -2.78 -17.88 2.09
CA LEU A 77 -2.32 -18.86 1.09
C LEU A 77 -1.35 -19.89 1.70
N ALA A 78 -0.56 -19.48 2.69
CA ALA A 78 0.31 -20.36 3.47
C ALA A 78 -0.46 -21.26 4.44
N GLY A 79 -1.75 -20.99 4.70
CA GLY A 79 -2.54 -21.70 5.70
C GLY A 79 -2.22 -21.32 7.15
N VAL A 80 -1.41 -20.28 7.35
CA VAL A 80 -0.97 -19.80 8.66
C VAL A 80 -1.95 -18.80 9.27
N HIS A 81 -2.84 -18.23 8.45
CA HIS A 81 -3.80 -17.22 8.86
C HIS A 81 -5.20 -17.61 8.37
N ASP A 82 -6.19 -17.62 9.26
CA ASP A 82 -7.58 -18.04 8.95
C ASP A 82 -8.46 -16.89 8.39
N GLY A 83 -8.05 -15.67 8.68
CA GLY A 83 -8.70 -14.44 8.28
C GLY A 83 -8.93 -13.49 9.45
N ARG A 84 -8.91 -14.01 10.68
CA ARG A 84 -9.00 -13.26 11.93
C ARG A 84 -7.65 -13.17 12.65
N ASP A 85 -6.93 -14.29 12.78
CA ASP A 85 -5.61 -14.36 13.45
C ASP A 85 -4.74 -15.48 12.86
N LEU A 86 -3.55 -15.67 13.42
CA LEU A 86 -2.69 -16.81 13.09
C LEU A 86 -3.21 -18.10 13.73
N THR A 87 -3.17 -19.18 12.95
CA THR A 87 -3.55 -20.53 13.37
C THR A 87 -2.36 -21.33 13.93
N CYS A 88 -1.14 -20.95 13.56
CA CYS A 88 0.09 -21.65 13.93
C CYS A 88 0.61 -21.17 15.29
N THR A 89 1.10 -22.10 16.10
CA THR A 89 1.68 -21.84 17.44
C THR A 89 3.20 -21.76 17.44
N ASP A 90 3.87 -22.29 16.41
CA ASP A 90 5.33 -22.23 16.26
C ASP A 90 5.73 -21.22 15.17
N PHE A 91 6.74 -20.41 15.49
CA PHE A 91 7.27 -19.39 14.59
C PHE A 91 8.02 -20.00 13.41
N ASN A 92 8.80 -21.06 13.65
CA ASN A 92 9.60 -21.68 12.60
C ASN A 92 8.70 -22.38 11.57
N GLN A 93 7.71 -23.13 12.04
CA GLN A 93 6.69 -23.73 11.17
C GLN A 93 5.95 -22.68 10.33
N ALA A 94 5.57 -21.54 10.93
CA ALA A 94 4.93 -20.44 10.21
C ALA A 94 5.84 -19.83 9.12
N LEU A 95 7.14 -19.71 9.40
CA LEU A 95 8.13 -19.18 8.48
C LEU A 95 8.34 -20.12 7.28
N GLU A 96 8.48 -21.42 7.52
CA GLU A 96 8.62 -22.43 6.46
C GLU A 96 7.39 -22.47 5.55
N ALA A 97 6.18 -22.41 6.13
CA ALA A 97 4.93 -22.36 5.38
C ALA A 97 4.84 -21.09 4.51
N LEU A 98 5.28 -19.94 5.02
CA LEU A 98 5.36 -18.68 4.28
C LEU A 98 6.33 -18.78 3.09
N GLU A 99 7.50 -19.38 3.27
CA GLU A 99 8.48 -19.58 2.19
C GLU A 99 7.96 -20.54 1.12
N ALA A 100 7.31 -21.63 1.53
CA ALA A 100 6.63 -22.54 0.61
C ALA A 100 5.51 -21.84 -0.18
N ALA A 101 4.71 -20.99 0.46
CA ALA A 101 3.70 -20.17 -0.23
C ALA A 101 4.33 -19.19 -1.22
N THR A 102 5.43 -18.55 -0.84
CA THR A 102 6.15 -17.60 -1.69
C THR A 102 6.69 -18.29 -2.94
N ARG A 103 7.32 -19.46 -2.79
CA ARG A 103 7.77 -20.29 -3.93
C ARG A 103 6.62 -20.68 -4.86
N ARG A 104 5.45 -21.05 -4.31
CA ARG A 104 4.24 -21.33 -5.12
C ARG A 104 3.83 -20.12 -5.95
N VAL A 105 3.78 -18.92 -5.36
CA VAL A 105 3.44 -17.68 -6.07
C VAL A 105 4.50 -17.29 -7.11
N GLN A 106 5.78 -17.55 -6.86
CA GLN A 106 6.85 -17.32 -7.83
C GLN A 106 6.69 -18.18 -9.10
N THR A 107 6.25 -19.43 -8.93
CA THR A 107 6.05 -20.38 -10.03
C THR A 107 4.74 -20.11 -10.77
N GLU A 108 3.63 -19.96 -10.05
CA GLU A 108 2.28 -19.91 -10.63
C GLU A 108 1.79 -18.49 -10.94
N GLY A 109 2.44 -17.48 -10.36
CA GLY A 109 2.13 -16.07 -10.57
C GLY A 109 1.29 -15.42 -9.46
N MET A 110 1.27 -14.09 -9.49
CA MET A 110 0.63 -13.23 -8.48
C MET A 110 -0.90 -13.34 -8.43
N ASP A 111 -1.54 -13.91 -9.46
CA ASP A 111 -3.00 -14.01 -9.55
C ASP A 111 -3.59 -14.91 -8.46
N ARG A 112 -2.80 -15.84 -7.88
CA ARG A 112 -3.20 -16.63 -6.71
C ARG A 112 -3.61 -15.78 -5.50
N LEU A 113 -2.96 -14.64 -5.32
CA LEU A 113 -3.26 -13.72 -4.23
C LEU A 113 -4.50 -12.86 -4.52
N LYS A 114 -4.89 -12.70 -5.80
CA LYS A 114 -6.02 -11.84 -6.22
C LYS A 114 -7.36 -12.33 -5.66
N PHE A 115 -7.53 -13.65 -5.51
CA PHE A 115 -8.78 -14.27 -5.05
C PHE A 115 -8.95 -14.26 -3.52
N ILE A 116 -7.87 -14.03 -2.78
CA ILE A 116 -7.87 -14.01 -1.31
C ILE A 116 -8.11 -12.59 -0.77
N LEU A 117 -7.81 -11.57 -1.59
CA LEU A 117 -7.94 -10.17 -1.22
C LEU A 117 -9.38 -9.67 -1.45
N PRO A 118 -9.92 -8.82 -0.55
CA PRO A 118 -11.20 -8.16 -0.80
C PRO A 118 -11.23 -7.41 -2.14
N THR A 119 -12.38 -7.39 -2.81
CA THR A 119 -12.54 -6.93 -4.21
C THR A 119 -12.03 -5.50 -4.46
N HIS A 120 -12.07 -4.65 -3.44
CA HIS A 120 -11.64 -3.25 -3.51
C HIS A 120 -10.11 -3.05 -3.45
N CYS A 121 -9.32 -4.09 -3.18
CA CYS A 121 -7.86 -4.02 -3.10
C CYS A 121 -7.14 -4.64 -4.31
N THR A 122 -7.89 -5.17 -5.28
CA THR A 122 -7.32 -5.79 -6.48
C THR A 122 -6.44 -4.83 -7.29
N LEU A 123 -5.46 -5.42 -7.99
CA LEU A 123 -4.49 -4.72 -8.84
C LEU A 123 -5.16 -3.74 -9.83
N GLU A 124 -6.28 -4.16 -10.40
CA GLU A 124 -7.05 -3.41 -11.38
C GLU A 124 -7.73 -2.17 -10.76
N ASN A 125 -8.30 -2.31 -9.57
CA ASN A 125 -8.96 -1.21 -8.86
C ASN A 125 -7.96 -0.18 -8.31
N TRP A 126 -6.75 -0.60 -7.97
CA TRP A 126 -5.67 0.31 -7.58
C TRP A 126 -5.11 1.07 -8.77
N TYR A 127 -4.86 0.40 -9.90
CA TYR A 127 -4.38 1.05 -11.11
C TYR A 127 -5.42 2.08 -11.59
N LYS A 128 -6.70 1.72 -11.62
CA LYS A 128 -7.80 2.65 -11.93
C LYS A 128 -7.86 3.85 -10.97
N ARG A 129 -7.56 3.68 -9.68
CA ARG A 129 -7.49 4.81 -8.72
C ARG A 129 -6.26 5.70 -8.91
N GLN A 130 -5.09 5.11 -9.15
CA GLN A 130 -3.85 5.85 -9.44
C GLN A 130 -3.96 6.65 -10.74
N GLU A 131 -4.49 6.02 -11.79
CA GLU A 131 -4.77 6.66 -13.09
C GLU A 131 -5.76 7.82 -12.91
N LYS A 132 -6.85 7.58 -12.15
CA LYS A 132 -7.83 8.62 -11.83
C LYS A 132 -7.19 9.78 -11.06
N ALA A 133 -6.37 9.51 -10.04
CA ALA A 133 -5.68 10.54 -9.26
C ALA A 133 -4.67 11.35 -10.11
N ARG A 134 -3.90 10.69 -10.99
CA ARG A 134 -3.02 11.37 -11.96
C ARG A 134 -3.81 12.22 -12.95
N ASN A 135 -4.92 11.71 -13.47
CA ASN A 135 -5.77 12.45 -14.40
C ASN A 135 -6.46 13.64 -13.73
N THR A 136 -6.91 13.50 -12.48
CA THR A 136 -7.41 14.62 -11.68
C THR A 136 -6.32 15.66 -11.46
N ALA A 137 -5.10 15.27 -11.05
CA ALA A 137 -3.99 16.21 -10.88
C ALA A 137 -3.64 16.94 -12.20
N ARG A 138 -3.67 16.24 -13.34
CA ARG A 138 -3.41 16.81 -14.67
C ARG A 138 -4.49 17.80 -15.12
N ASN A 139 -5.74 17.54 -14.79
CA ASN A 139 -6.88 18.35 -15.23
C ASN A 139 -7.21 19.51 -14.28
N THR A 140 -6.93 19.37 -12.98
CA THR A 140 -7.22 20.39 -11.97
C THR A 140 -6.12 21.46 -11.88
N ALA A 141 -4.84 21.11 -12.13
CA ALA A 141 -3.72 22.06 -12.10
C ALA A 141 -3.89 23.29 -13.03
N PRO A 142 -4.34 23.16 -14.31
CA PRO A 142 -4.55 24.32 -15.17
C PRO A 142 -5.83 25.12 -14.83
N GLN A 143 -6.85 24.52 -14.24
CA GLN A 143 -8.10 25.22 -13.90
C GLN A 143 -7.95 26.14 -12.67
N VAL A 144 -7.21 25.71 -11.65
CA VAL A 144 -6.97 26.54 -10.46
C VAL A 144 -6.05 27.72 -10.78
N ALA A 145 -5.09 27.54 -11.70
CA ALA A 145 -4.24 28.63 -12.19
C ALA A 145 -5.04 29.68 -12.99
N SER A 146 -6.02 29.25 -13.80
CA SER A 146 -6.92 30.14 -14.54
C SER A 146 -7.91 30.88 -13.63
N GLN A 147 -8.46 30.23 -12.59
CA GLN A 147 -9.40 30.83 -11.65
C GLN A 147 -8.72 31.82 -10.70
N ASN A 148 -7.48 31.55 -10.27
CA ASN A 148 -6.72 32.49 -9.44
C ASN A 148 -6.24 33.72 -10.23
N ALA A 149 -6.01 33.60 -11.55
CA ALA A 149 -5.70 34.74 -12.42
C ALA A 149 -6.90 35.67 -12.66
N SER A 150 -8.13 35.18 -12.50
CA SER A 150 -9.35 35.97 -12.69
C SER A 150 -9.87 36.65 -11.40
N TYR A 151 -9.31 36.32 -10.23
CA TYR A 151 -9.72 36.89 -8.94
C TYR A 151 -8.79 38.00 -8.40
N SER A 152 -7.64 38.27 -9.05
CA SER A 152 -6.67 39.28 -8.59
C SER A 152 -6.95 40.72 -9.04
N ASP A 153 -8.01 40.98 -9.82
CA ASP A 153 -8.27 42.34 -10.38
C ASP A 153 -9.44 43.12 -9.74
N THR A 154 -10.10 42.58 -8.71
CA THR A 154 -11.21 43.29 -8.04
C THR A 154 -11.01 43.37 -6.53
N SER A 155 -10.00 44.09 -6.06
CA SER A 155 -9.86 44.44 -4.63
C SER A 155 -9.06 45.72 -4.43
N SER A 156 -9.56 46.83 -5.00
CA SER A 156 -9.13 48.19 -4.68
C SER A 156 -10.39 49.04 -4.48
N THR A 157 -11.04 48.90 -3.33
CA THR A 157 -11.84 49.94 -2.66
C THR A 157 -12.50 49.43 -1.38
N GLY A 158 -12.14 50.03 -0.24
CA GLY A 158 -13.13 50.45 0.76
C GLY A 158 -13.43 49.57 1.98
N ARG A 159 -13.12 50.14 3.14
CA ARG A 159 -13.89 50.14 4.40
C ARG A 159 -14.05 48.82 5.19
N GLY A 160 -13.39 48.81 6.35
CA GLY A 160 -14.03 48.85 7.68
C GLY A 160 -15.06 47.78 8.03
N GLY A 161 -14.77 46.98 9.06
CA GLY A 161 -15.78 46.17 9.72
C GLY A 161 -15.19 45.18 10.72
N ALA A 162 -15.28 45.51 12.00
CA ALA A 162 -15.01 44.61 13.11
C ALA A 162 -15.92 43.36 13.05
N ASN A 163 -15.38 42.19 13.38
CA ASN A 163 -16.11 41.07 14.00
C ASN A 163 -15.08 40.07 14.53
N ALA A 164 -14.88 40.02 15.85
CA ALA A 164 -15.70 39.26 16.81
C ALA A 164 -15.13 37.86 17.01
N SER A 165 -14.27 37.79 18.03
CA SER A 165 -13.77 36.61 18.70
C SER A 165 -14.92 35.73 19.20
N ILE A 166 -15.08 34.51 18.68
CA ILE A 166 -15.99 33.51 19.24
C ILE A 166 -15.31 32.14 19.27
N GLY A 167 -15.14 31.58 20.48
CA GLY A 167 -15.48 30.18 20.70
C GLY A 167 -14.37 29.14 20.99
N GLY A 168 -13.21 29.51 21.53
CA GLY A 168 -12.21 28.54 22.01
C GLY A 168 -12.40 28.14 23.48
N GLY A 169 -13.51 27.49 23.85
CA GLY A 169 -13.86 27.26 25.28
C GLY A 169 -14.22 25.84 25.72
N ALA A 170 -14.67 24.94 24.83
CA ALA A 170 -15.37 23.73 25.29
C ALA A 170 -14.49 22.47 25.50
N GLN A 171 -13.17 22.57 25.29
CA GLN A 171 -12.30 21.37 25.21
C GLN A 171 -11.30 21.23 26.37
N ARG A 172 -11.25 22.18 27.32
CA ARG A 172 -10.36 22.11 28.48
C ARG A 172 -10.99 21.51 29.75
N ASP A 173 -12.32 21.47 29.85
CA ASP A 173 -12.98 21.01 31.08
C ASP A 173 -13.07 19.48 31.23
N ARG A 174 -13.07 18.72 30.13
CA ARG A 174 -13.14 17.24 30.22
C ARG A 174 -11.86 16.58 30.73
N ARG A 175 -10.72 17.29 30.75
CA ARG A 175 -9.44 16.71 31.19
C ARG A 175 -9.27 16.72 32.72
N ARG A 176 -9.93 17.65 33.43
CA ARG A 176 -9.87 17.72 34.91
C ARG A 176 -10.82 16.75 35.61
N GLU A 177 -11.89 16.31 34.93
CA GLU A 177 -12.87 15.38 35.50
C GLU A 177 -12.37 13.93 35.59
N ILE A 178 -11.40 13.54 34.75
CA ILE A 178 -10.82 12.20 34.76
C ILE A 178 -9.76 12.06 35.88
N GLU A 179 -9.03 13.14 36.20
CA GLU A 179 -7.98 13.11 37.23
C GLU A 179 -8.54 13.08 38.66
N GLN A 180 -9.74 13.62 38.91
CA GLN A 180 -10.36 13.58 40.24
C GLN A 180 -10.95 12.20 40.62
N ARG A 181 -11.22 11.31 39.65
CA ARG A 181 -11.78 9.97 39.93
C ARG A 181 -10.73 8.91 40.30
N GLN A 182 -9.44 9.17 40.11
CA GLN A 182 -8.38 8.20 40.38
C GLN A 182 -7.61 8.43 41.70
N GLY A 183 -7.98 9.46 42.49
CA GLY A 183 -7.30 9.83 43.73
C GLY A 183 -8.04 9.49 45.03
N LEU A 184 -9.09 8.66 45.00
CA LEU A 184 -9.80 8.18 46.19
C LEU A 184 -9.66 6.67 46.31
N GLN A 185 -8.47 6.23 46.72
CA GLN A 185 -8.23 5.00 47.47
C GLN A 185 -7.21 5.30 48.57
#